data_AF-A0A6I3KFH1-F1
#
_entry.id   AF-A0A6I3KFH1-F1
#
_cell.length_a   1.000
_cell.length_b   1.000
_cell.length_c   1.000
_cell.angle_alpha   90.00
_cell.angle_beta   90.00
_cell.angle_gamma   90.00
#
_symmetry.space_group_name_H-M   'P 1'
#
loop_
_entity.id
_entity.type
_entity.pdbx_description
1 polymer ?
#
loop_
_entity_poly.entity_id
_entity_poly.type
_entity_poly.pdbx_seq_one_letter_code
_entity_poly.pdbx_strand_id
1 'polypeptide(L)'
;MAGAGGEAWQRTARPTFRRGVRACALAVVGIVGMGHVCAAAEPDWDQAANIKDAAMRLAQIQRTQGATKAFQFIDACYRTHRLSSTYTKAFEACIAQDYLETQILTLIYGRLSPDTLKRMGAPTPQVLTSTMLQRVGSSFAQYNVSKERVAEFKKNIDEHGFPLFFKTLFPDAKMPVPNLGPGTGDKLPVEPPPAAKPDDPPADNKSPEQKSPETP
;
A
#
# COMPACT_ATOMS: atom_id res chain seq x y z
N MET A 1 21.91 -5.25 45.72
CA MET A 1 22.10 -3.79 45.53
C MET A 1 21.17 -3.39 44.38
N ALA A 2 19.88 -3.16 44.62
CA ALA A 2 19.28 -1.92 45.17
C ALA A 2 19.69 -0.68 44.36
N GLY A 3 18.74 -0.15 43.57
CA GLY A 3 18.93 1.05 42.76
C GLY A 3 17.68 1.42 41.98
N ALA A 4 16.58 1.66 42.70
CA ALA A 4 15.38 2.31 42.17
C ALA A 4 15.66 3.80 41.97
N GLY A 5 15.31 4.33 40.79
CA GLY A 5 15.40 5.77 40.48
C GLY A 5 14.19 6.17 39.66
N GLY A 6 13.12 6.57 40.36
CA GLY A 6 11.96 7.21 39.77
C GLY A 6 12.20 8.72 39.68
N GLU A 7 11.90 9.31 38.53
CA GLU A 7 11.73 10.75 38.42
C GLU A 7 10.41 11.08 37.74
N ALA A 8 9.57 11.73 38.54
CA ALA A 8 8.30 12.32 38.19
C ALA A 8 8.56 13.76 37.74
N TRP A 9 8.19 14.11 36.50
CA TRP A 9 8.09 15.52 36.11
C TRP A 9 6.77 15.80 35.38
N GLN A 10 5.89 16.42 36.18
CA GLN A 10 5.07 17.59 35.86
C GLN A 10 3.88 17.47 34.88
N ARG A 11 2.71 17.29 35.51
CA ARG A 11 1.41 17.73 35.00
C ARG A 11 1.34 19.26 35.09
N THR A 12 1.31 19.95 33.96
CA THR A 12 0.89 21.35 33.91
C THR A 12 -0.61 21.43 33.61
N ALA A 13 -1.34 22.08 34.51
CA ALA A 13 -2.78 22.30 34.43
C ALA A 13 -3.13 23.57 33.63
N ARG A 14 -4.13 23.42 32.75
CA ARG A 14 -5.24 24.32 32.33
C ARG A 14 -4.93 25.79 31.91
N PRO A 15 -5.68 26.27 30.91
CA PRO A 15 -6.86 27.07 31.27
C PRO A 15 -8.14 26.68 30.52
N THR A 16 -9.22 26.66 31.29
CA THR A 16 -10.62 26.64 30.88
C THR A 16 -10.98 27.93 30.14
N PHE A 17 -11.31 27.84 28.84
CA PHE A 17 -11.89 28.95 28.10
C PHE A 17 -13.41 28.96 28.29
N ARG A 18 -13.90 30.04 28.91
CA ARG A 18 -15.32 30.28 29.20
C ARG A 18 -16.08 30.67 27.93
N ARG A 19 -17.29 30.12 27.87
CA ARG A 19 -18.47 30.48 27.08
C ARG A 19 -18.55 31.95 26.64
N GLY A 20 -18.75 32.16 25.34
CA GLY A 20 -19.37 33.34 24.76
C GLY A 20 -20.44 32.91 23.76
N VAL A 21 -21.70 32.88 24.20
CA VAL A 21 -22.88 32.73 23.33
C VAL A 21 -23.20 34.12 22.77
N ARG A 22 -23.10 34.29 21.45
CA ARG A 22 -23.83 35.34 20.73
C ARG A 22 -24.36 34.75 19.43
N ALA A 23 -25.66 34.48 19.44
CA ALA A 23 -26.46 34.24 18.27
C ALA A 23 -26.54 35.54 17.45
N CYS A 24 -26.17 35.47 16.17
CA CYS A 24 -26.53 36.46 15.17
C CYS A 24 -27.08 35.72 13.95
N ALA A 25 -28.39 35.90 13.79
CA ALA A 25 -29.15 36.06 12.55
C ALA A 25 -28.77 35.21 11.32
N LEU A 26 -29.73 34.32 11.01
CA LEU A 26 -30.14 33.86 9.69
C LEU A 26 -29.84 34.83 8.54
N ALA A 27 -29.00 34.37 7.60
CA ALA A 27 -29.06 34.74 6.20
C ALA A 27 -28.90 33.45 5.38
N VAL A 28 -30.01 32.76 5.13
CA VAL A 28 -30.07 31.64 4.17
C VAL A 28 -30.10 32.25 2.78
N VAL A 29 -28.93 32.59 2.24
CA VAL A 29 -28.74 32.80 0.81
C VAL A 29 -28.33 31.45 0.23
N GLY A 30 -29.24 30.83 -0.51
CA GLY A 30 -29.01 29.59 -1.23
C GLY A 30 -27.95 29.77 -2.30
N ILE A 31 -26.70 29.51 -1.94
CA ILE A 31 -25.67 29.19 -2.92
C ILE A 31 -25.84 27.70 -3.21
N VAL A 32 -26.57 27.40 -4.29
CA VAL A 32 -26.42 26.15 -5.04
C VAL A 32 -25.00 26.19 -5.59
N GLY A 33 -24.04 25.85 -4.75
CA GLY A 33 -22.65 25.70 -5.13
C GLY A 33 -22.58 24.49 -6.03
N MET A 34 -22.48 24.74 -7.34
CA MET A 34 -21.92 23.79 -8.28
C MET A 34 -20.58 23.34 -7.69
N GLY A 35 -20.60 22.20 -7.01
CA GLY A 35 -19.41 21.51 -6.55
C GLY A 35 -18.60 21.24 -7.80
N HIS A 36 -17.62 22.11 -8.05
CA HIS A 36 -16.58 21.83 -9.00
C HIS A 36 -15.90 20.59 -8.44
N VAL A 37 -16.17 19.45 -9.06
CA VAL A 37 -15.33 18.27 -8.92
C VAL A 37 -14.00 18.74 -9.47
N CYS A 38 -13.15 19.28 -8.60
CA CYS A 38 -11.80 19.69 -8.97
C CYS A 38 -11.12 18.40 -9.45
N ALA A 39 -11.06 18.24 -10.77
CA ALA A 39 -10.18 17.26 -11.38
C ALA A 39 -8.81 17.45 -10.75
N ALA A 40 -8.20 16.35 -10.30
CA ALA A 40 -6.88 16.40 -9.69
C ALA A 40 -5.94 17.15 -10.64
N ALA A 41 -5.35 18.24 -10.14
CA ALA A 41 -4.42 19.05 -10.90
C ALA A 41 -3.36 18.15 -11.54
N GLU A 42 -2.96 18.48 -12.76
CA GLU A 42 -1.92 17.71 -13.43
C GLU A 42 -0.65 17.70 -12.58
N PRO A 43 0.02 16.55 -12.44
CA PRO A 43 1.33 16.49 -11.81
C PRO A 43 2.24 17.53 -12.45
N ASP A 44 2.82 18.39 -11.64
CA ASP A 44 3.80 19.39 -12.08
C ASP A 44 5.23 18.81 -12.15
N TRP A 45 5.38 17.49 -12.03
CA TRP A 45 6.65 16.77 -12.08
C TRP A 45 6.75 15.81 -13.26
N ASP A 46 7.98 15.54 -13.69
CA ASP A 46 8.29 14.49 -14.66
C ASP A 46 8.04 13.10 -14.03
N GLN A 47 6.93 12.47 -14.42
CA GLN A 47 6.53 11.15 -13.92
C GLN A 47 7.50 10.06 -14.34
N ALA A 48 8.04 10.11 -15.57
CA ALA A 48 8.97 9.10 -16.05
C ALA A 48 10.29 9.16 -15.27
N ALA A 49 10.83 10.36 -15.03
CA ALA A 49 12.00 10.54 -14.17
C ALA A 49 11.73 10.07 -12.74
N ASN A 50 10.57 10.42 -12.17
CA ASN A 50 10.17 9.98 -10.84
C ASN A 50 10.12 8.44 -10.71
N ILE A 51 9.57 7.76 -11.71
CA ILE A 51 9.49 6.29 -11.76
C ILE A 51 10.89 5.67 -11.89
N LYS A 52 11.79 6.24 -12.71
CA LYS A 52 13.18 5.76 -12.83
C LYS A 52 13.92 5.88 -11.50
N ASP A 53 13.78 7.01 -10.82
CA ASP A 53 14.41 7.24 -9.50
C ASP A 53 13.86 6.25 -8.45
N ALA A 54 12.53 6.06 -8.44
CA ALA A 54 11.86 5.13 -7.56
C ALA A 54 12.33 3.68 -7.78
N ALA A 55 12.47 3.27 -9.05
CA ALA A 55 12.98 1.97 -9.46
C ALA A 55 14.42 1.76 -9.01
N MET A 56 15.33 2.69 -9.30
CA MET A 56 16.74 2.56 -8.91
C MET A 56 16.89 2.49 -7.39
N ARG A 57 16.16 3.33 -6.64
CA ARG A 57 16.19 3.34 -5.18
C ARG A 57 15.74 1.99 -4.61
N LEU A 58 14.63 1.45 -5.10
CA LEU A 58 14.13 0.16 -4.65
C LEU A 58 15.11 -0.97 -4.99
N ALA A 59 15.66 -0.98 -6.21
CA ALA A 59 16.64 -1.98 -6.61
C ALA A 59 17.86 -1.95 -5.70
N GLN A 60 18.35 -0.75 -5.37
CA GLN A 60 19.48 -0.60 -4.48
C GLN A 60 19.19 -1.15 -3.08
N ILE A 61 18.01 -0.85 -2.52
CA ILE A 61 17.59 -1.40 -1.22
C ILE A 61 17.54 -2.92 -1.29
N GLN A 62 16.89 -3.49 -2.30
CA GLN A 62 16.75 -4.94 -2.42
C GLN A 62 18.09 -5.66 -2.66
N ARG A 63 19.00 -5.08 -3.45
CA ARG A 63 20.36 -5.62 -3.64
C ARG A 63 21.18 -5.63 -2.37
N THR A 64 21.10 -4.54 -1.59
CA THR A 64 21.98 -4.34 -0.43
C THR A 64 21.41 -4.92 0.86
N GLN A 65 20.08 -5.02 0.96
CA GLN A 65 19.38 -5.35 2.20
C GLN A 65 18.34 -6.48 2.05
N GLY A 66 18.14 -6.99 0.83
CA GLY A 66 17.21 -8.08 0.53
C GLY A 66 15.76 -7.64 0.31
N ALA A 67 14.95 -8.56 -0.23
CA ALA A 67 13.54 -8.32 -0.60
C ALA A 67 12.68 -7.92 0.62
N THR A 68 12.91 -8.53 1.79
CA THR A 68 12.19 -8.18 3.03
C THR A 68 12.34 -6.70 3.38
N LYS A 69 13.53 -6.13 3.18
CA LYS A 69 13.79 -4.70 3.46
C LYS A 69 13.18 -3.79 2.39
N ALA A 70 13.12 -4.24 1.14
CA ALA A 70 12.35 -3.56 0.09
C ALA A 70 10.86 -3.48 0.44
N PHE A 71 10.22 -4.57 0.88
CA PHE A 71 8.81 -4.55 1.32
C PHE A 71 8.57 -3.65 2.53
N GLN A 72 9.43 -3.71 3.55
CA GLN A 72 9.34 -2.82 4.71
C GLN A 72 9.46 -1.34 4.31
N PHE A 73 10.33 -1.06 3.34
CA PHE A 73 10.49 0.28 2.79
C PHE A 73 9.24 0.75 2.04
N ILE A 74 8.64 -0.11 1.21
CA ILE A 74 7.38 0.18 0.49
C ILE A 74 6.24 0.46 1.49
N ASP A 75 6.07 -0.38 2.52
CA ASP A 75 5.06 -0.18 3.57
C ASP A 75 5.22 1.17 4.27
N ALA A 76 6.45 1.49 4.70
CA ALA A 76 6.77 2.77 5.32
C ALA A 76 6.47 3.95 4.38
N CYS A 77 6.81 3.82 3.08
CA CYS A 77 6.53 4.81 2.06
C CYS A 77 5.02 5.13 1.98
N TYR A 78 4.18 4.09 1.88
CA TYR A 78 2.73 4.26 1.88
C TYR A 78 2.23 4.91 3.16
N ARG A 79 2.64 4.40 4.33
CA ARG A 79 2.17 4.91 5.63
C ARG A 79 2.44 6.39 5.81
N THR A 80 3.55 6.89 5.27
CA THR A 80 3.91 8.31 5.34
C THR A 80 3.20 9.13 4.26
N HIS A 81 3.31 8.73 2.99
CA HIS A 81 2.92 9.59 1.88
C HIS A 81 1.42 9.53 1.54
N ARG A 82 0.70 8.46 1.91
CA ARG A 82 -0.77 8.37 1.73
C ARG A 82 -1.56 9.35 2.60
N LEU A 83 -0.90 9.96 3.59
CA LEU A 83 -1.52 10.91 4.52
C LEU A 83 -1.61 12.32 3.93
N SER A 84 -0.97 12.57 2.77
CA SER A 84 -1.08 13.84 2.07
C SER A 84 -2.55 14.12 1.70
N SER A 85 -2.96 15.39 1.75
CA SER A 85 -4.26 15.84 1.26
C SER A 85 -4.33 15.91 -0.27
N THR A 86 -3.17 15.85 -0.95
CA THR A 86 -3.04 15.92 -2.41
C THR A 86 -2.16 14.80 -2.94
N TYR A 87 -2.32 14.48 -4.22
CA TYR A 87 -1.42 13.56 -4.92
C TYR A 87 -0.03 14.19 -5.04
N THR A 88 1.02 13.46 -4.68
CA THR A 88 2.39 14.00 -4.64
C THR A 88 3.36 13.10 -5.38
N LYS A 89 4.45 13.70 -5.87
CA LYS A 89 5.60 12.98 -6.45
C LYS A 89 6.09 11.83 -5.58
N ALA A 90 6.16 12.05 -4.26
CA ALA A 90 6.63 11.04 -3.32
C ALA A 90 5.65 9.88 -3.18
N PHE A 91 4.34 10.15 -3.18
CA PHE A 91 3.34 9.08 -3.12
C PHE A 91 3.31 8.25 -4.42
N GLU A 92 3.44 8.91 -5.58
CA GLU A 92 3.62 8.23 -6.87
C GLU A 92 4.81 7.27 -6.87
N ALA A 93 5.94 7.70 -6.28
CA ALA A 93 7.13 6.86 -6.16
C ALA A 93 6.85 5.60 -5.31
N CYS A 94 6.08 5.71 -4.21
CA CYS A 94 5.67 4.56 -3.41
C CYS A 94 4.84 3.55 -4.23
N ILE A 95 3.89 4.06 -5.01
CA ILE A 95 3.03 3.24 -5.88
C ILE A 95 3.89 2.53 -6.93
N ALA A 96 4.84 3.25 -7.54
CA ALA A 96 5.73 2.68 -8.55
C ALA A 96 6.59 1.55 -7.97
N GLN A 97 7.08 1.70 -6.75
CA GLN A 97 7.88 0.70 -6.07
C GLN A 97 7.10 -0.57 -5.74
N ASP A 98 5.86 -0.45 -5.24
CA ASP A 98 4.97 -1.60 -5.01
C ASP A 98 4.66 -2.36 -6.30
N TYR A 99 4.39 -1.62 -7.38
CA TYR A 99 4.14 -2.22 -8.69
C TYR A 99 5.36 -3.00 -9.19
N LEU A 100 6.55 -2.38 -9.15
CA LEU A 100 7.82 -2.99 -9.59
C LEU A 100 8.19 -4.24 -8.79
N GLU A 101 8.10 -4.16 -7.46
CA GLU A 101 8.39 -5.32 -6.59
C GLU A 101 7.40 -6.45 -6.85
N THR A 102 6.12 -6.13 -7.01
CA THR A 102 5.09 -7.12 -7.33
C THR A 102 5.35 -7.78 -8.70
N GLN A 103 5.79 -7.02 -9.72
CA GLN A 103 6.14 -7.59 -11.02
C GLN A 103 7.24 -8.66 -10.88
N ILE A 104 8.32 -8.33 -10.16
CA ILE A 104 9.44 -9.26 -9.95
C ILE A 104 8.98 -10.48 -9.15
N LEU A 105 8.21 -10.28 -8.09
CA LEU A 105 7.73 -11.39 -7.27
C LEU A 105 6.81 -12.33 -8.06
N THR A 106 5.91 -11.77 -8.87
CA THR A 106 5.05 -12.52 -9.80
C THR A 106 5.88 -13.34 -10.79
N LEU A 107 6.97 -12.78 -11.34
CA LEU A 107 7.88 -13.51 -12.25
C LEU A 107 8.66 -14.63 -11.55
N ILE A 108 9.08 -14.42 -10.30
CA ILE A 108 9.80 -15.43 -9.53
C ILE A 108 8.84 -16.55 -9.13
N TYR A 109 7.70 -16.21 -8.53
CA TYR A 109 6.72 -17.19 -8.05
C TYR A 109 6.01 -17.92 -9.19
N GLY A 110 5.89 -17.30 -10.36
CA GLY A 110 5.37 -17.95 -11.57
C GLY A 110 6.23 -19.12 -12.07
N ARG A 111 7.46 -19.26 -11.58
CA ARG A 111 8.35 -20.40 -11.90
C ARG A 111 8.22 -21.55 -10.89
N LEU A 112 7.49 -21.37 -9.79
CA LEU A 112 7.32 -22.37 -8.74
C LEU A 112 6.00 -23.12 -8.95
N SER A 113 5.97 -24.41 -8.57
CA SER A 113 4.73 -25.16 -8.56
C SER A 113 3.79 -24.67 -7.45
N PRO A 114 2.46 -24.81 -7.61
CA PRO A 114 1.50 -24.44 -6.57
C PRO A 114 1.78 -25.10 -5.21
N ASP A 115 2.19 -26.36 -5.19
CA ASP A 115 2.55 -27.07 -3.96
C ASP A 115 3.77 -26.47 -3.28
N THR A 116 4.75 -26.00 -4.06
CA THR A 116 5.94 -25.35 -3.51
C THR A 116 5.57 -24.02 -2.86
N LEU A 117 4.75 -23.20 -3.54
CA LEU A 117 4.23 -21.95 -2.99
C LEU A 117 3.45 -22.20 -1.69
N LYS A 118 2.58 -23.22 -1.67
CA LYS A 118 1.81 -23.60 -0.47
C LYS A 118 2.73 -24.00 0.69
N ARG A 119 3.75 -24.84 0.45
CA ARG A 119 4.72 -25.23 1.48
C ARG A 119 5.52 -24.04 2.04
N MET A 120 5.76 -23.04 1.21
CA MET A 120 6.47 -21.81 1.61
C MET A 120 5.55 -20.76 2.27
N GLY A 121 4.23 -20.99 2.29
CA GLY A 121 3.26 -19.97 2.69
C GLY A 121 3.25 -18.74 1.76
N ALA A 122 3.72 -18.89 0.52
CA ALA A 122 3.82 -17.82 -0.45
C ALA A 122 2.48 -17.64 -1.22
N PRO A 123 2.06 -16.40 -1.52
CA PRO A 123 0.89 -16.16 -2.36
C PRO A 123 1.13 -16.64 -3.80
N THR A 124 0.05 -16.96 -4.50
CA THR A 124 0.13 -17.23 -5.94
C THR A 124 0.40 -15.93 -6.72
N PRO A 125 0.97 -16.02 -7.93
CA PRO A 125 1.15 -14.86 -8.83
C PRO A 125 -0.15 -14.07 -9.08
N GLN A 126 -1.29 -14.77 -9.15
CA GLN A 126 -2.61 -14.16 -9.34
C GLN A 126 -3.02 -13.35 -8.11
N VAL A 127 -2.81 -13.87 -6.89
CA VAL A 127 -3.09 -13.17 -5.64
C VAL A 127 -2.18 -11.95 -5.48
N LEU A 128 -0.89 -12.07 -5.84
CA LEU A 128 0.03 -10.94 -5.83
C LEU A 128 -0.46 -9.82 -6.75
N THR A 129 -0.76 -10.16 -8.00
CA THR A 129 -1.21 -9.19 -9.00
C THR A 129 -2.54 -8.55 -8.61
N SER A 130 -3.54 -9.34 -8.17
CA SER A 130 -4.86 -8.81 -7.82
C SER A 130 -4.81 -7.90 -6.60
N THR A 131 -4.09 -8.28 -5.55
CA THR A 131 -3.96 -7.47 -4.34
C THR A 131 -3.19 -6.17 -4.59
N MET A 132 -2.14 -6.21 -5.41
CA MET A 132 -1.43 -5.00 -5.84
C MET A 132 -2.34 -4.09 -6.67
N LEU A 133 -3.06 -4.62 -7.66
CA LEU A 133 -3.96 -3.80 -8.49
C LEU A 133 -5.04 -3.12 -7.64
N GLN A 134 -5.55 -3.79 -6.61
CA GLN A 134 -6.48 -3.20 -5.66
C GLN A 134 -5.84 -2.05 -4.87
N ARG A 135 -4.62 -2.22 -4.33
CA ARG A 135 -3.89 -1.17 -3.61
C ARG A 135 -3.56 0.03 -4.49
N VAL A 136 -3.07 -0.22 -5.70
CA VAL A 136 -2.72 0.84 -6.67
C VAL A 136 -3.99 1.57 -7.10
N GLY A 137 -5.05 0.84 -7.44
CA GLY A 137 -6.34 1.43 -7.82
C GLY A 137 -6.95 2.29 -6.73
N SER A 138 -6.95 1.81 -5.47
CA SER A 138 -7.47 2.60 -4.34
C SER A 138 -6.61 3.83 -4.05
N SER A 139 -5.29 3.72 -4.21
CA SER A 139 -4.35 4.84 -4.04
C SER A 139 -4.62 5.96 -5.05
N PHE A 140 -4.85 5.63 -6.31
CA PHE A 140 -5.21 6.63 -7.33
C PHE A 140 -6.62 7.19 -7.13
N ALA A 141 -7.58 6.35 -6.76
CA ALA A 141 -8.96 6.76 -6.50
C ALA A 141 -9.05 7.75 -5.33
N GLN A 142 -8.27 7.55 -4.26
CA GLN A 142 -8.20 8.46 -3.11
C GLN A 142 -7.92 9.92 -3.53
N TYR A 143 -7.13 10.10 -4.60
CA TYR A 143 -6.72 11.41 -5.08
C TYR A 143 -7.39 11.83 -6.40
N ASN A 144 -8.45 11.13 -6.83
CA ASN A 144 -9.18 11.41 -8.07
C ASN A 144 -8.28 11.46 -9.31
N VAL A 145 -7.24 10.62 -9.36
CA VAL A 145 -6.39 10.47 -10.55
C VAL A 145 -7.20 9.75 -11.64
N SER A 146 -7.21 10.31 -12.85
CA SER A 146 -8.01 9.77 -13.96
C SER A 146 -7.48 8.41 -14.45
N LYS A 147 -8.35 7.61 -15.08
CA LYS A 147 -7.98 6.28 -15.59
C LYS A 147 -6.89 6.37 -16.66
N GLU A 148 -6.94 7.41 -17.49
CA GLU A 148 -5.98 7.69 -18.55
C GLU A 148 -4.59 7.93 -17.94
N ARG A 149 -4.52 8.70 -16.85
CA ARG A 149 -3.26 8.94 -16.14
C ARG A 149 -2.74 7.68 -15.43
N VAL A 150 -3.63 6.84 -14.90
CA VAL A 150 -3.22 5.53 -14.36
C VAL A 150 -2.66 4.62 -15.46
N ALA A 151 -3.23 4.65 -16.67
CA ALA A 151 -2.72 3.91 -17.81
C ALA A 151 -1.34 4.42 -18.27
N GLU A 152 -1.17 5.74 -18.33
CA GLU A 152 0.12 6.37 -18.64
C GLU A 152 1.19 6.06 -17.58
N PHE A 153 0.83 6.12 -16.29
CA PHE A 153 1.70 5.71 -15.20
C PHE A 153 2.20 4.26 -15.37
N LYS A 154 1.29 3.32 -15.67
CA LYS A 154 1.65 1.92 -15.93
C LYS A 154 2.58 1.78 -17.14
N LYS A 155 2.27 2.49 -18.23
CA LYS A 155 3.14 2.54 -19.42
C LYS A 155 4.54 3.05 -19.07
N ASN A 156 4.65 4.13 -18.30
CA ASN A 156 5.93 4.65 -17.84
C ASN A 156 6.69 3.67 -16.94
N ILE A 157 6.00 2.89 -16.10
CA ILE A 157 6.63 1.80 -15.37
C ILE A 157 7.21 0.77 -16.35
N ASP A 158 6.43 0.28 -17.30
CA ASP A 158 6.87 -0.81 -18.17
C ASP A 158 7.97 -0.38 -19.14
N GLU A 159 7.91 0.86 -19.65
CA GLU A 159 8.90 1.39 -20.60
C GLU A 159 10.17 1.92 -19.93
N HIS A 160 10.09 2.39 -18.67
CA HIS A 160 11.20 3.13 -18.05
C HIS A 160 11.61 2.58 -16.68
N GLY A 161 10.66 2.22 -15.83
CA GLY A 161 10.94 1.74 -14.48
C GLY A 161 11.43 0.29 -14.47
N PHE A 162 10.64 -0.62 -15.04
CA PHE A 162 10.86 -2.06 -14.98
C PHE A 162 12.18 -2.49 -15.63
N PRO A 163 12.56 -2.00 -16.84
CA PRO A 163 13.84 -2.35 -17.44
C PRO A 163 15.04 -1.97 -16.55
N LEU A 164 15.00 -0.79 -15.92
CA LEU A 164 16.04 -0.34 -15.00
C LEU A 164 16.07 -1.17 -13.72
N PHE A 165 14.90 -1.39 -13.11
CA PHE A 165 14.76 -2.20 -11.90
C PHE A 165 15.29 -3.62 -12.11
N PHE A 166 14.83 -4.29 -13.17
CA PHE A 166 15.21 -5.65 -13.50
C PHE A 166 16.71 -5.76 -13.78
N LYS A 167 17.26 -4.92 -14.67
CA LYS A 167 18.69 -4.95 -15.01
C LYS A 167 19.57 -4.67 -13.79
N THR A 168 19.10 -3.81 -12.88
CA THR A 168 19.83 -3.55 -11.64
C THR A 168 19.84 -4.78 -10.75
N LEU A 169 18.72 -5.47 -10.55
CA LEU A 169 18.67 -6.68 -9.72
C LEU A 169 19.38 -7.89 -10.35
N PHE A 170 19.22 -8.06 -11.66
CA PHE A 170 19.67 -9.24 -12.41
C PHE A 170 20.50 -8.81 -13.64
N PRO A 171 21.73 -8.32 -13.45
CA PRO A 171 22.53 -7.71 -14.51
C PRO A 171 22.82 -8.65 -15.69
N ASP A 172 22.95 -9.95 -15.41
CA ASP A 172 23.29 -10.97 -16.41
C ASP A 172 22.06 -11.76 -16.91
N ALA A 173 20.86 -11.43 -16.45
CA ALA A 173 19.64 -12.12 -16.86
C ALA A 173 19.03 -11.49 -18.12
N LYS A 174 18.46 -12.34 -18.98
CA LYS A 174 17.63 -11.87 -20.10
C LYS A 174 16.37 -11.20 -19.56
N MET A 175 16.09 -9.99 -20.02
CA MET A 175 14.87 -9.25 -19.65
C MET A 175 13.63 -10.11 -19.95
N PRO A 176 12.77 -10.36 -18.97
CA PRO A 176 11.49 -11.02 -19.20
C PRO A 176 10.58 -10.06 -19.95
N VAL A 177 9.76 -10.57 -20.87
CA VAL A 177 8.64 -9.79 -21.42
C VAL A 177 7.63 -9.62 -20.29
N PRO A 178 7.32 -8.39 -19.84
CA PRO A 178 6.28 -8.19 -18.84
C PRO A 178 4.98 -8.76 -19.40
N ASN A 179 4.49 -9.83 -18.79
CA ASN A 179 3.24 -10.47 -19.16
C ASN A 179 2.23 -10.27 -18.02
N LEU A 180 2.19 -9.04 -17.50
CA LEU A 180 0.99 -8.53 -16.86
C LEU A 180 0.12 -8.13 -18.03
N GLY A 181 -0.79 -9.03 -18.44
CA GLY A 181 -1.55 -8.93 -19.67
C GLY A 181 -2.18 -7.54 -19.90
N PRO A 182 -2.68 -7.28 -21.13
CA PRO A 182 -3.33 -6.00 -21.41
C PRO A 182 -4.34 -5.77 -20.30
N GLY A 183 -4.19 -4.65 -19.58
CA GLY A 183 -5.30 -4.13 -18.83
C GLY A 183 -6.43 -4.04 -19.83
N THR A 184 -7.39 -4.96 -19.76
CA THR A 184 -8.69 -4.72 -20.34
C THR A 184 -9.18 -3.48 -19.61
N GLY A 185 -8.95 -2.33 -20.25
CA GLY A 185 -9.40 -1.02 -19.82
C GLY A 185 -10.91 -0.95 -19.63
N ASP A 186 -11.64 -2.04 -19.88
CA ASP A 186 -13.08 -2.13 -19.81
C ASP A 186 -13.63 -2.92 -18.61
N LYS A 187 -12.80 -3.56 -17.77
CA LYS A 187 -13.30 -4.15 -16.51
C LYS A 187 -12.29 -4.03 -15.36
N LEU A 188 -12.34 -2.91 -14.65
CA LEU A 188 -12.08 -2.92 -13.21
C LEU A 188 -13.01 -3.99 -12.59
N PRO A 189 -12.54 -4.83 -11.65
CA PRO A 189 -13.43 -5.64 -10.84
C PRO A 189 -14.32 -4.70 -10.02
N VAL A 190 -15.50 -4.38 -10.53
CA VAL A 190 -16.62 -3.85 -9.74
C VAL A 190 -17.28 -5.06 -9.09
N GLU A 191 -16.58 -5.67 -8.15
CA GLU A 191 -17.24 -6.34 -7.03
C GLU A 191 -16.18 -6.52 -5.93
N PRO A 192 -16.42 -5.99 -4.72
CA PRO A 192 -15.71 -6.47 -3.54
C PRO A 192 -15.87 -8.00 -3.50
N PRO A 193 -14.85 -8.76 -3.06
CA PRO A 193 -15.09 -10.16 -2.71
C PRO A 193 -16.31 -10.20 -1.78
N PRO A 194 -17.29 -11.10 -2.01
CA PRO A 194 -18.44 -11.21 -1.14
C PRO A 194 -17.92 -11.32 0.29
N ALA A 195 -18.45 -10.46 1.17
CA ALA A 195 -18.16 -10.53 2.59
C ALA A 195 -18.25 -12.00 3.01
N ALA A 196 -17.17 -12.51 3.61
CA ALA A 196 -17.21 -13.80 4.26
C ALA A 196 -18.48 -13.81 5.12
N LYS A 197 -19.35 -14.78 4.86
CA LYS A 197 -20.52 -15.01 5.72
C LYS A 197 -20.00 -15.13 7.15
N PRO A 198 -20.71 -14.61 8.16
CA PRO A 198 -20.35 -14.87 9.54
C PRO A 198 -20.32 -16.39 9.72
N ASP A 199 -19.12 -16.95 9.85
CA ASP A 199 -18.94 -18.36 10.16
C ASP A 199 -19.61 -18.63 11.51
N ASP A 200 -20.24 -19.80 11.57
CA ASP A 200 -20.91 -20.37 12.73
C ASP A 200 -20.13 -20.18 14.05
N PRO A 201 -20.83 -20.10 15.19
CA PRO A 201 -20.16 -19.97 16.49
C PRO A 201 -19.12 -21.09 16.69
N PRO A 202 -17.94 -20.77 17.25
CA PRO A 202 -16.89 -21.75 17.43
C PRO A 202 -17.39 -22.92 18.29
N ALA A 203 -17.24 -24.13 17.76
CA ALA A 203 -17.52 -25.36 18.48
C ALA A 203 -16.72 -25.39 19.80
N ASP A 204 -17.42 -25.74 20.87
CA ASP A 204 -16.89 -25.90 22.23
C ASP A 204 -15.68 -26.85 22.23
N ASN A 205 -14.47 -26.28 22.24
CA ASN A 205 -13.26 -27.04 22.57
C ASN A 205 -13.21 -27.24 24.08
N LYS A 206 -13.83 -28.34 24.51
CA LYS A 206 -13.73 -28.87 25.88
C LYS A 206 -12.27 -29.30 26.11
N SER A 207 -11.48 -28.47 26.79
CA SER A 207 -10.15 -28.85 27.27
C SER A 207 -10.23 -30.11 28.14
N PRO A 208 -9.41 -31.13 27.92
CA PRO A 208 -9.28 -32.23 28.87
C PRO A 208 -8.58 -31.71 30.14
N GLU A 209 -9.27 -31.90 31.25
CA GLU A 209 -8.85 -31.63 32.62
C GLU A 209 -7.54 -32.37 32.94
N GLN A 210 -6.46 -31.63 33.16
CA GLN A 210 -5.21 -32.19 33.68
C GLN A 210 -5.38 -32.53 35.15
N LYS A 211 -5.43 -33.83 35.45
CA LYS A 211 -5.37 -34.37 36.81
C LYS A 211 -3.94 -34.23 37.34
N SER A 212 -3.75 -33.39 38.36
CA SER A 212 -2.48 -33.28 39.10
C SER A 212 -2.09 -34.63 39.73
N PRO A 213 -0.80 -35.01 39.71
CA PRO A 213 -0.31 -36.14 40.51
C PRO A 213 -0.11 -35.71 41.98
N GLU A 214 -0.63 -36.53 42.88
CA GLU A 214 -0.32 -36.50 44.32
C GLU A 214 1.18 -36.77 44.53
N THR A 215 1.79 -36.02 45.45
CA THR A 215 3.17 -36.22 45.90
C THR A 215 3.15 -37.17 47.10
N PRO A 216 4.03 -38.19 47.15
CA PRO A 216 4.17 -39.06 48.32
C PRO A 216 4.83 -38.38 49.51
#